data_AF-A0A542KQN6-F1
#
_entry.id   AF-A0A542KQN6-F1
#
_cell.length_a   1.000
_cell.length_b   1.000
_cell.length_c   1.000
_cell.angle_alpha   90.00
_cell.angle_beta   90.00
_cell.angle_gamma   90.00
#
_symmetry.space_group_name_H-M   'P 1'
#
loop_
_entity.id
_entity.type
_entity.pdbx_description
1 polymer ?
#
loop_
_entity_poly.entity_id
_entity_poly.type
_entity_poly.pdbx_seq_one_letter_code
_entity_poly.pdbx_strand_id
1 'polypeptide(L)'
;MGLLPPGGYPDRMDEHDERDTTMTGVDVGRLDDQQLMKELETIHRTRHDTLLYGSSDALRAHNDRMAELEGEYLRRNPQRMVAAGRTREGARERRSGESMTPRS
;
A
#
# COMPACT_ATOMS: atom_id res chain seq x y z
N MET A 1 -6.11 3.59 -55.11
CA MET A 1 -5.95 2.29 -54.43
C MET A 1 -4.55 2.23 -53.85
N GLY A 2 -4.37 2.67 -52.61
CA GLY A 2 -3.10 2.56 -51.87
C GLY A 2 -3.38 1.77 -50.60
N LEU A 3 -2.73 0.62 -50.45
CA LEU A 3 -2.89 -0.27 -49.30
C LEU A 3 -2.34 0.42 -48.04
N LEU A 4 -3.18 0.54 -47.01
CA LEU A 4 -2.76 0.83 -45.64
C LEU A 4 -1.89 -0.33 -45.12
N PRO A 5 -0.79 -0.08 -44.39
CA PRO A 5 -0.16 -1.13 -43.59
C PRO A 5 -1.10 -1.50 -42.42
N PRO A 6 -1.16 -2.78 -42.01
CA PRO A 6 -1.90 -3.16 -40.82
C PRO A 6 -1.24 -2.49 -39.61
N GLY A 7 -2.01 -1.66 -38.91
CA GLY A 7 -1.63 -1.10 -37.63
C GLY A 7 -1.33 -2.22 -36.65
N GLY A 8 -0.05 -2.54 -36.49
CA GLY A 8 0.43 -3.19 -35.29
C GLY A 8 0.16 -2.22 -34.14
N TYR A 9 -0.77 -2.58 -33.27
CA TYR A 9 -0.89 -1.93 -31.97
C TYR A 9 0.51 -1.93 -31.35
N PRO A 10 1.08 -0.78 -30.95
CA PRO A 10 2.31 -0.81 -30.20
C PRO A 10 2.03 -1.67 -28.97
N ASP A 11 2.83 -2.72 -28.84
CA ASP A 11 2.86 -3.58 -27.68
C ASP A 11 3.00 -2.68 -26.45
N ARG A 12 1.89 -2.57 -25.69
CA ARG A 12 1.81 -1.77 -24.46
C ARG A 12 2.02 -2.64 -23.23
N MET A 13 2.60 -3.81 -23.42
CA MET A 13 3.24 -4.63 -22.39
C MET A 13 4.72 -4.20 -22.47
N ASP A 14 5.31 -3.41 -21.58
CA ASP A 14 5.45 -3.59 -20.14
C ASP A 14 6.01 -2.28 -19.52
N GLU A 15 5.42 -1.11 -19.81
CA GLU A 15 5.87 0.17 -19.20
C GLU A 15 5.63 0.24 -17.68
N HIS A 16 4.98 -0.78 -17.12
CA HIS A 16 4.67 -0.89 -15.69
C HIS A 16 5.65 -1.78 -14.91
N ASP A 17 6.56 -2.50 -15.57
CA ASP A 17 7.56 -3.33 -14.88
C ASP A 17 8.82 -2.51 -14.50
N GLU A 18 9.21 -1.54 -15.34
CA GLU A 18 10.43 -0.74 -15.12
C GLU A 18 10.31 0.35 -14.04
N ARG A 19 9.08 0.78 -13.69
CA ARG A 19 8.89 1.71 -12.55
C ARG A 19 8.88 1.01 -11.19
N ASP A 20 8.77 -0.32 -11.16
CA ASP A 20 8.61 -1.10 -9.93
C ASP A 20 9.97 -1.58 -9.36
N THR A 21 11.03 -1.53 -10.16
CA THR A 21 12.36 -2.07 -9.79
C THR A 21 13.26 -1.10 -9.03
N THR A 22 12.86 0.16 -8.88
CA THR A 22 13.63 1.17 -8.13
C THR A 22 13.33 1.22 -6.63
N MET A 23 12.52 0.29 -6.11
CA MET A 23 12.18 0.16 -4.69
C MET A 23 13.22 -0.63 -3.87
N THR A 24 14.48 -0.71 -4.29
CA THR A 24 15.51 -1.39 -3.49
C THR A 24 16.76 -0.55 -3.38
N GLY A 25 17.13 -0.15 -2.16
CA GLY A 25 18.48 0.39 -1.95
C GLY A 25 18.82 0.86 -0.54
N VAL A 26 17.85 1.29 0.27
CA VAL A 26 18.13 1.80 1.62
C VAL A 26 17.58 0.84 2.66
N ASP A 27 18.47 0.41 3.57
CA ASP A 27 18.11 -0.32 4.79
C ASP A 27 17.07 0.47 5.58
N VAL A 28 15.97 -0.17 5.93
CA VAL A 28 14.84 0.44 6.64
C VAL A 28 15.29 1.07 7.96
N GLY A 29 16.28 0.47 8.63
CA GLY A 29 16.85 1.01 9.87
C GLY A 29 17.58 2.34 9.70
N ARG A 30 17.92 2.74 8.47
CA ARG A 30 18.65 3.98 8.14
C ARG A 30 17.76 5.10 7.63
N LEU A 31 16.48 4.86 7.40
CA LEU A 31 15.53 5.88 6.99
C LEU A 31 15.27 6.85 8.16
N ASP A 32 15.28 8.15 7.91
CA ASP A 32 14.71 9.11 8.87
C ASP A 32 13.17 9.01 8.90
N ASP A 33 12.53 9.68 9.86
CA ASP A 33 11.07 9.57 10.03
C ASP A 33 10.30 10.12 8.83
N GLN A 34 10.79 11.17 8.17
CA GLN A 34 10.11 11.75 7.01
C GLN A 34 10.20 10.81 5.81
N GLN A 35 11.37 10.21 5.59
CA GLN A 35 11.60 9.21 4.57
C GLN A 35 10.75 7.97 4.83
N LEU A 36 10.72 7.45 6.07
CA LEU A 36 9.90 6.30 6.43
C LEU A 36 8.42 6.53 6.14
N MET A 37 7.88 7.69 6.50
CA MET A 37 6.48 8.04 6.22
C MET A 37 6.19 8.13 4.72
N LYS A 38 7.12 8.71 3.94
CA LYS A 38 6.98 8.82 2.48
C LYS A 38 7.06 7.45 1.80
N GLU A 39 7.97 6.59 2.25
CA GLU A 39 8.12 5.23 1.73
C GLU A 39 6.89 4.38 2.05
N LEU A 40 6.34 4.49 3.27
CA LEU A 40 5.07 3.85 3.65
C LEU A 40 3.90 4.26 2.76
N GLU A 41 3.74 5.56 2.52
CA GLU A 41 2.69 6.06 1.61
C GLU A 41 2.88 5.52 0.19
N THR A 42 4.11 5.55 -0.30
CA THR A 42 4.44 5.12 -1.67
C THR A 42 4.20 3.63 -1.85
N ILE A 43 4.68 2.78 -0.93
CA ILE A 43 4.54 1.33 -1.03
C ILE A 43 3.09 0.86 -0.89
N HIS A 44 2.28 1.54 -0.06
CA HIS A 44 0.84 1.24 0.02
C HIS A 44 0.12 1.54 -1.30
N ARG A 45 0.49 2.62 -1.99
CA ARG A 45 -0.06 2.96 -3.30
C ARG A 45 0.37 1.96 -4.37
N THR A 46 1.67 1.73 -4.52
CA THR A 46 2.21 0.90 -5.61
C THR A 46 1.84 -0.57 -5.44
N ARG A 47 1.76 -1.08 -4.20
CA ARG A 47 1.32 -2.46 -3.97
C ARG A 47 -0.08 -2.74 -4.54
N HIS A 48 -0.98 -1.76 -4.54
CA HIS A 48 -2.31 -1.97 -5.14
C HIS A 48 -2.22 -2.21 -6.64
N ASP A 49 -1.37 -1.46 -7.33
CA ASP A 49 -1.13 -1.64 -8.76
C ASP A 49 -0.43 -2.98 -9.02
N THR A 50 0.58 -3.35 -8.22
CA THR A 50 1.25 -4.65 -8.29
C THR A 50 0.30 -5.81 -7.99
N LEU A 51 -0.68 -5.64 -7.10
CA LEU A 51 -1.69 -6.65 -6.80
C LEU A 51 -2.60 -6.94 -8.01
N LEU A 52 -2.93 -5.91 -8.80
CA LEU A 52 -3.83 -6.04 -9.94
C LEU A 52 -3.12 -6.49 -11.22
N TYR A 53 -1.89 -6.03 -11.42
CA TYR A 53 -1.20 -6.15 -12.71
C TYR A 53 0.21 -6.72 -12.63
N GLY A 54 0.78 -6.86 -11.43
CA GLY A 54 2.14 -7.34 -11.22
C GLY A 54 2.26 -8.85 -11.18
N SER A 55 3.50 -9.33 -11.29
CA SER A 55 3.82 -10.76 -11.12
C SER A 55 3.68 -11.19 -9.66
N SER A 56 3.55 -12.50 -9.43
CA SER A 56 3.51 -13.05 -8.05
C SER A 56 4.81 -12.78 -7.27
N ASP A 57 5.95 -12.73 -7.96
CA ASP A 57 7.24 -12.46 -7.34
C ASP A 57 7.41 -10.97 -7.00
N ALA A 58 6.95 -10.07 -7.88
CA ALA A 58 6.87 -8.64 -7.57
C ALA A 58 5.97 -8.38 -6.35
N LEU A 59 4.77 -8.99 -6.33
CA LEU A 59 3.86 -8.86 -5.19
C LEU A 59 4.47 -9.37 -3.88
N ARG A 60 5.25 -10.45 -3.92
CA ARG A 60 5.97 -10.98 -2.76
C ARG A 60 7.00 -9.98 -2.24
N ALA A 61 7.83 -9.43 -3.14
CA ALA A 61 8.82 -8.43 -2.76
C ALA A 61 8.19 -7.19 -2.13
N HIS A 62 7.06 -6.71 -2.66
CA HIS A 62 6.28 -5.60 -2.06
C HIS A 62 5.74 -5.94 -0.68
N ASN A 63 5.23 -7.17 -0.47
CA ASN A 63 4.73 -7.59 0.84
C ASN A 63 5.86 -7.65 1.89
N ASP A 64 7.02 -8.18 1.52
CA ASP A 64 8.17 -8.30 2.43
C ASP A 64 8.68 -6.91 2.83
N ARG A 65 8.88 -6.02 1.85
CA ARG A 65 9.30 -4.63 2.11
C ARG A 65 8.27 -3.83 2.93
N MET A 66 6.98 -4.06 2.69
CA MET A 66 5.90 -3.44 3.47
C MET A 66 5.95 -3.85 4.93
N ALA A 67 6.17 -5.14 5.20
CA ALA A 67 6.30 -5.65 6.56
C ALA A 67 7.51 -5.03 7.30
N GLU A 68 8.64 -4.85 6.61
CA GLU A 68 9.82 -4.20 7.19
C GLU A 68 9.55 -2.73 7.57
N LEU A 69 8.96 -1.95 6.65
CA LEU A 69 8.64 -0.53 6.88
C LEU A 69 7.60 -0.35 8.00
N GLU A 70 6.56 -1.18 8.01
CA GLU A 70 5.55 -1.15 9.07
C GLU A 70 6.14 -1.53 10.43
N GLY A 71 7.01 -2.55 10.46
CA GLY A 71 7.72 -2.96 11.67
C GLY A 71 8.61 -1.84 12.24
N GLU A 72 9.33 -1.13 11.38
CA GLU A 72 10.12 0.05 11.76
C GLU A 72 9.25 1.15 12.36
N TYR A 73 8.15 1.49 11.69
CA TYR A 73 7.23 2.52 12.16
C TYR A 73 6.67 2.17 13.54
N LEU A 74 6.23 0.92 13.74
CA LEU A 74 5.69 0.46 15.02
C LEU A 74 6.74 0.47 16.12
N ARG A 75 7.99 0.14 15.81
CA ARG A 75 9.10 0.17 16.78
C ARG A 75 9.43 1.59 17.23
N ARG A 76 9.41 2.56 16.31
CA ARG A 76 9.62 3.99 16.62
C ARG A 76 8.42 4.64 17.30
N ASN A 77 7.21 4.12 17.07
CA ASN A 77 5.95 4.70 17.56
C ASN A 77 5.18 3.73 18.47
N PRO A 78 5.75 3.32 19.63
CA PRO A 78 5.08 2.40 20.54
C PRO A 78 3.81 2.99 21.16
N GLN A 79 3.73 4.33 21.26
CA GLN A 79 2.60 5.07 21.82
C GLN A 79 1.64 5.63 20.75
N ARG A 80 1.65 5.08 19.52
CA ARG A 80 0.78 5.62 18.45
C ARG A 80 -0.68 5.65 18.90
N MET A 81 -1.37 6.72 18.56
CA MET A 81 -2.79 6.86 18.84
C MET A 81 -3.58 5.88 17.96
N VAL A 82 -4.31 4.96 18.59
CA VAL A 82 -5.24 4.07 17.91
C VAL A 82 -6.63 4.67 18.06
N ALA A 83 -7.25 5.05 16.95
CA ALA A 83 -8.62 5.55 16.97
C ALA A 83 -9.56 4.45 17.49
N ALA A 84 -10.29 4.70 18.58
CA ALA A 84 -11.21 3.73 19.19
C ALA A 84 -12.21 3.16 18.16
N GLY A 85 -12.69 3.98 17.23
CA GLY A 85 -13.59 3.54 16.15
C GLY A 85 -12.99 2.54 15.16
N ARG A 86 -11.65 2.38 15.14
CA ARG A 86 -10.90 1.40 14.34
C ARG A 86 -10.54 0.14 15.14
N THR A 87 -10.94 0.05 16.41
CA THR A 87 -10.80 -1.17 17.22
C THR A 87 -12.09 -1.97 17.23
N ARG A 88 -11.98 -3.28 17.48
CA ARG A 88 -13.15 -4.15 17.65
C ARG A 88 -13.97 -3.75 18.87
N GLU A 89 -13.31 -3.30 19.94
CA GLU A 89 -13.95 -2.84 21.17
C GLU A 89 -14.77 -1.58 20.93
N GLY A 90 -14.19 -0.53 20.32
CA GLY A 90 -14.95 0.67 20.00
C GLY A 90 -16.07 0.43 18.99
N ALA A 91 -15.95 -0.57 18.10
CA ALA A 91 -17.07 -1.00 17.26
C ALA A 91 -18.23 -1.63 18.06
N ARG A 92 -17.95 -2.34 19.15
CA ARG A 92 -18.97 -2.91 20.06
C ARG A 92 -19.62 -1.83 20.93
N GLU A 93 -18.84 -0.88 21.43
CA GLU A 93 -19.34 0.24 22.24
C GLU A 93 -20.31 1.11 21.44
N ARG A 94 -19.97 1.47 20.20
CA ARG A 94 -20.88 2.22 19.30
C ARG A 94 -22.19 1.49 19.06
N ARG A 95 -22.14 0.18 18.78
CA ARG A 95 -23.35 -0.64 18.57
C ARG A 95 -24.23 -0.65 19.83
N SER A 96 -23.62 -0.74 21.01
CA SER A 96 -24.33 -0.77 22.29
C SER A 96 -24.94 0.60 22.64
N GLY A 97 -24.25 1.69 22.30
CA GLY A 97 -24.77 3.06 22.43
C GLY A 97 -25.91 3.37 21.46
N GLU A 98 -25.84 2.89 20.22
CA GLU A 98 -26.88 3.07 19.20
C GLU A 98 -28.16 2.28 19.51
N SER A 99 -28.05 1.12 20.17
CA SER A 99 -29.21 0.39 20.69
C SER A 99 -29.89 1.06 21.90
N MET A 100 -29.23 2.03 22.55
CA MET A 100 -29.74 2.73 23.73
C MET A 100 -30.41 4.08 23.41
N THR A 101 -30.30 4.59 22.18
CA THR A 101 -31.02 5.78 21.73
C THR A 101 -32.38 5.39 21.14
N PRO A 102 -33.52 5.67 21.81
CA PRO A 102 -34.81 5.54 21.16
C PRO A 102 -34.88 6.60 20.06
N ARG A 103 -35.23 6.16 18.84
CA ARG A 103 -35.48 7.07 17.73
C ARG A 103 -36.84 7.74 17.96
N SER A 104 -36.82 8.94 18.54
CA SER A 104 -38.01 9.81 18.68
C SER A 104 -38.55 10.27 17.33
#